data_AF-A0A7X9ZU56-F1
#
_entry.id   AF-A0A7X9ZU56-F1
#
_cell.length_a   1.000
_cell.length_b   1.000
_cell.length_c   1.000
_cell.angle_alpha   90.00
_cell.angle_beta   90.00
_cell.angle_gamma   90.00
#
_symmetry.space_group_name_H-M   'P 1'
#
loop_
_entity.id
_entity.type
_entity.pdbx_description
1 polymer ?
#
loop_
_entity_poly.entity_id
_entity_poly.type
_entity_poly.pdbx_seq_one_letter_code
_entity_poly.pdbx_strand_id
1 'polypeptide(L)'
;MSQAVSGRARARIEPVIKNFRTTISRSCKQVQRSSSTSAPLIATDEMARSFDAVIIAQYQRISHYGLAGFGTAASYAKTLGLKDDNKKLREATKEIYGNDQYGTKLAETSVNIDAKE
;
A
#
# COMPACT_ATOMS: atom_id res chain seq x y z
N MET A 1 17.15 31.53 -2.56
CA MET A 1 16.15 30.93 -1.62
C MET A 1 15.50 29.65 -2.17
N SER A 2 15.17 29.55 -3.47
CA SER A 2 14.47 28.39 -4.06
C SER A 2 15.20 27.02 -3.89
N GLN A 3 16.51 26.95 -4.10
CA GLN A 3 17.27 25.68 -3.96
C GLN A 3 17.35 25.16 -2.51
N ALA A 4 17.36 26.03 -1.51
CA ALA A 4 17.44 25.63 -0.09
C ALA A 4 16.10 25.10 0.46
N VAL A 5 14.97 25.48 -0.14
CA VAL A 5 13.65 24.91 0.19
C VAL A 5 13.50 23.54 -0.47
N SER A 6 13.93 23.40 -1.73
CA SER A 6 13.94 22.11 -2.45
C SER A 6 14.84 21.07 -1.76
N GLY A 7 16.05 21.43 -1.32
CA GLY A 7 16.94 20.51 -0.61
C GLY A 7 16.37 19.98 0.73
N ARG A 8 15.67 20.85 1.49
CA ARG A 8 15.04 20.47 2.76
C ARG A 8 13.76 19.64 2.57
N ALA A 9 12.98 19.91 1.53
CA ALA A 9 11.81 19.10 1.19
C ALA A 9 12.22 17.69 0.74
N ARG A 10 13.24 17.58 -0.10
CA ARG A 10 13.80 16.30 -0.57
C ARG A 10 14.33 15.43 0.57
N ALA A 11 15.06 16.01 1.52
CA ALA A 11 15.58 15.31 2.71
C ALA A 11 14.46 14.73 3.61
N ARG A 12 13.24 15.27 3.53
CA ARG A 12 12.09 14.81 4.33
C ARG A 12 11.19 13.82 3.60
N ILE A 13 11.04 13.92 2.28
CA ILE A 13 10.11 13.08 1.51
C ILE A 13 10.65 11.66 1.26
N GLU A 14 11.92 11.52 0.89
CA GLU A 14 12.53 10.21 0.61
C GLU A 14 12.44 9.20 1.77
N PRO A 15 12.76 9.56 3.04
CA PRO A 15 12.63 8.62 4.15
C PRO A 15 11.17 8.23 4.41
N VAL A 16 10.20 9.13 4.18
CA VAL A 16 8.78 8.83 4.35
C VAL A 16 8.31 7.83 3.29
N ILE A 17 8.67 8.03 2.02
CA ILE A 17 8.38 7.07 0.93
C ILE A 17 9.01 5.71 1.23
N LYS A 18 10.28 5.68 1.66
CA LYS A 18 10.99 4.44 2.00
C LYS A 18 10.32 3.70 3.16
N ASN A 19 9.95 4.41 4.21
CA ASN A 19 9.29 3.81 5.36
C ASN A 19 7.92 3.24 4.94
N PHE A 20 7.16 3.99 4.15
CA PHE A 20 5.87 3.54 3.65
C PHE A 20 5.98 2.29 2.76
N ARG A 21 6.95 2.23 1.84
CA ARG A 21 7.26 1.03 1.06
C ARG A 21 7.60 -0.17 1.95
N THR A 22 8.37 0.05 3.02
CA THR A 22 8.73 -1.01 3.98
C THR A 22 7.50 -1.53 4.70
N THR A 23 6.60 -0.64 5.12
CA THR A 23 5.32 -1.00 5.76
C THR A 23 4.44 -1.82 4.82
N ILE A 24 4.21 -1.36 3.58
CA ILE A 24 3.41 -2.11 2.61
C ILE A 24 4.06 -3.46 2.29
N SER A 25 5.38 -3.54 2.12
CA SER A 25 6.06 -4.81 1.86
C SER A 25 5.87 -5.82 3.00
N ARG A 26 5.95 -5.36 4.26
CA ARG A 26 5.66 -6.21 5.44
C ARG A 26 4.21 -6.69 5.44
N SER A 27 3.26 -5.79 5.20
CA SER A 27 1.84 -6.16 5.11
C SER A 27 1.56 -7.14 3.97
N CYS A 28 2.21 -6.97 2.81
CA CYS A 28 2.07 -7.86 1.66
C CYS A 28 2.57 -9.27 1.98
N LYS A 29 3.72 -9.40 2.66
CA LYS A 29 4.24 -10.70 3.13
C LYS A 29 3.30 -11.36 4.13
N GLN A 30 2.63 -10.58 4.97
CA GLN A 30 1.67 -11.10 5.94
C GLN A 30 0.41 -11.64 5.25
N VAL A 31 -0.13 -10.90 4.27
CA VAL A 31 -1.24 -11.35 3.41
C VAL A 31 -0.87 -12.66 2.70
N GLN A 32 0.29 -12.71 2.04
CA GLN A 32 0.75 -13.90 1.31
C GLN A 32 0.93 -15.12 2.22
N ARG A 33 1.55 -14.93 3.40
CA ARG A 33 1.74 -16.01 4.36
C ARG A 33 0.40 -16.55 4.89
N SER A 34 -0.57 -15.68 5.11
CA SER A 34 -1.91 -16.09 5.56
C SER A 34 -2.59 -16.95 4.49
N SER A 35 -2.56 -16.50 3.23
CA SER A 35 -3.12 -17.26 2.09
C SER A 35 -2.44 -18.61 1.80
N SER A 36 -1.16 -18.76 2.16
CA SER A 36 -0.39 -19.98 1.89
C SER A 36 -0.32 -20.94 3.09
N THR A 37 -0.74 -20.51 4.28
CA THR A 37 -0.55 -21.28 5.51
C THR A 37 -1.88 -21.45 6.20
N SER A 38 -2.46 -22.65 6.14
CA SER A 38 -3.46 -23.11 7.11
C SER A 38 -2.78 -23.19 8.48
N ALA A 39 -2.68 -22.07 9.19
CA ALA A 39 -2.00 -22.05 10.48
C ALA A 39 -2.70 -23.06 11.41
N PRO A 40 -1.97 -23.96 12.09
CA PRO A 40 -2.56 -25.02 12.92
C PRO A 40 -3.31 -24.52 14.18
N LEU A 41 -3.52 -23.21 14.29
CA LEU A 41 -4.22 -22.54 15.39
C LEU A 41 -5.66 -22.13 15.02
N ILE A 42 -6.05 -22.22 13.74
CA ILE A 42 -7.37 -21.82 13.28
C ILE A 42 -8.24 -23.06 13.22
N ALA A 43 -9.19 -23.18 14.15
CA ALA A 43 -9.97 -24.40 14.36
C ALA A 43 -10.93 -24.73 13.20
N THR A 44 -11.27 -23.75 12.36
CA THR A 44 -12.21 -23.91 11.24
C THR A 44 -11.78 -23.12 10.01
N ASP A 45 -12.22 -23.59 8.85
CA ASP A 45 -11.95 -22.96 7.56
C ASP A 45 -12.62 -21.57 7.44
N GLU A 46 -13.81 -21.38 8.03
CA GLU A 46 -14.49 -20.07 8.14
C GLU A 46 -13.65 -19.04 8.90
N MET A 47 -13.01 -19.44 10.00
CA MET A 47 -12.16 -18.54 10.78
C MET A 47 -10.93 -18.13 9.98
N ALA A 48 -10.34 -19.04 9.19
CA ALA A 48 -9.19 -18.75 8.35
C ALA A 48 -9.53 -17.71 7.26
N ARG A 49 -10.67 -17.89 6.59
CA ARG A 49 -11.18 -16.93 5.59
C ARG A 49 -11.49 -15.56 6.21
N SER A 50 -12.10 -15.55 7.40
CA SER A 50 -12.38 -14.31 8.13
C SER A 50 -11.10 -13.55 8.48
N PHE A 51 -10.03 -14.25 8.88
CA PHE A 51 -8.72 -13.65 9.13
C PHE A 51 -8.08 -13.09 7.85
N ASP A 52 -8.16 -13.81 6.72
CA ASP A 52 -7.64 -13.33 5.44
C ASP A 52 -8.35 -12.05 4.97
N ALA A 53 -9.68 -12.00 5.09
CA ALA A 53 -10.47 -10.82 4.76
C ALA A 53 -10.04 -9.60 5.59
N VAL A 54 -9.83 -9.78 6.90
CA VAL A 54 -9.34 -8.71 7.79
C VAL A 54 -7.94 -8.25 7.39
N ILE A 55 -7.03 -9.16 7.06
CA ILE A 55 -5.66 -8.83 6.67
C ILE A 55 -5.64 -8.08 5.32
N ILE A 56 -6.45 -8.51 4.35
CA ILE A 56 -6.59 -7.84 3.05
C ILE A 56 -7.19 -6.44 3.20
N ALA A 57 -8.24 -6.29 4.03
CA ALA A 57 -8.84 -4.99 4.31
C ALA A 57 -7.82 -4.02 4.94
N GLN A 58 -7.00 -4.49 5.87
CA GLN A 58 -5.95 -3.68 6.48
C GLN A 58 -4.85 -3.28 5.49
N TYR A 59 -4.50 -4.18 4.56
CA TYR A 59 -3.56 -3.89 3.49
C TYR A 59 -4.08 -2.80 2.53
N GLN A 60 -5.35 -2.90 2.10
CA GLN A 60 -5.99 -1.88 1.26
C GLN A 60 -6.10 -0.53 1.98
N ARG A 61 -6.45 -0.54 3.28
CA ARG A 61 -6.53 0.69 4.09
C ARG A 61 -5.22 1.46 4.10
N ILE A 62 -4.09 0.78 4.33
CA ILE A 62 -2.76 1.42 4.31
C ILE A 62 -2.49 1.97 2.90
N SER A 63 -2.78 1.21 1.86
CA SER A 63 -2.59 1.64 0.46
C SER A 63 -3.38 2.91 0.14
N HIS A 64 -4.65 2.98 0.55
CA HIS A 64 -5.49 4.17 0.40
C HIS A 64 -4.93 5.40 1.12
N TYR A 65 -4.41 5.26 2.34
CA TYR A 65 -3.72 6.35 3.03
C TYR A 65 -2.52 6.88 2.23
N GLY A 66 -1.75 5.98 1.61
CA GLY A 66 -0.63 6.34 0.75
C GLY A 66 -1.05 7.08 -0.52
N LEU A 67 -2.11 6.61 -1.18
CA LEU A 67 -2.67 7.25 -2.38
C LEU A 67 -3.14 8.67 -2.08
N ALA A 68 -3.92 8.87 -1.02
CA ALA A 68 -4.43 10.17 -0.63
C ALA A 68 -3.30 11.13 -0.22
N GLY A 69 -2.37 10.66 0.62
CA GLY A 69 -1.26 11.46 1.12
C GLY A 69 -0.26 11.87 0.03
N PHE A 70 0.31 10.88 -0.67
CA PHE A 70 1.32 11.16 -1.70
C PHE A 70 0.73 11.79 -2.96
N GLY A 71 -0.52 11.47 -3.31
CA GLY A 71 -1.22 12.13 -4.43
C GLY A 71 -1.41 13.62 -4.19
N THR A 72 -1.81 13.99 -2.96
CA THR A 72 -1.94 15.41 -2.56
C THR A 72 -0.57 16.09 -2.52
N ALA A 73 0.43 15.46 -1.92
CA ALA A 73 1.80 15.98 -1.87
C ALA A 73 2.41 16.18 -3.27
N ALA A 74 2.15 15.25 -4.20
CA ALA A 74 2.61 15.37 -5.58
C ALA A 74 2.01 16.58 -6.27
N SER A 75 0.71 16.83 -6.06
CA SER A 75 0.02 18.00 -6.61
C SER A 75 0.61 19.31 -6.07
N TYR A 76 0.87 19.40 -4.76
CA TYR A 76 1.57 20.55 -4.17
C TYR A 76 2.98 20.74 -4.74
N ALA A 77 3.76 19.66 -4.86
CA ALA A 77 5.11 19.73 -5.44
C ALA A 77 5.09 20.24 -6.89
N LYS A 78 4.06 19.88 -7.67
CA LYS A 78 3.86 20.41 -9.03
C LYS A 78 3.62 21.91 -9.02
N THR A 79 2.72 22.39 -8.16
CA THR A 79 2.38 23.82 -8.03
C THR A 79 3.59 24.65 -7.60
N LEU A 80 4.46 24.10 -6.74
CA LEU A 80 5.68 24.75 -6.27
C LEU A 80 6.87 24.67 -7.26
N GLY A 81 6.69 24.03 -8.43
CA GLY A 81 7.75 23.85 -9.42
C GLY A 81 8.84 22.83 -9.04
N LEU A 82 8.60 22.01 -8.01
CA LEU A 82 9.52 20.98 -7.52
C LEU A 82 9.41 19.71 -8.37
N LYS A 83 9.99 19.74 -9.58
CA LYS A 83 9.85 18.67 -10.59
C LYS A 83 10.34 17.30 -10.11
N ASP A 84 11.49 17.24 -9.44
CA ASP A 84 12.07 15.98 -8.96
C ASP A 84 11.22 15.32 -7.86
N ASP A 85 10.75 16.12 -6.90
CA ASP A 85 9.91 15.65 -5.80
C ASP A 85 8.53 15.21 -6.33
N ASN A 86 7.97 15.96 -7.29
CA ASN A 86 6.74 15.56 -7.98
C ASN A 86 6.90 14.21 -8.68
N LYS A 87 8.01 13.99 -9.38
CA LYS A 87 8.29 12.72 -10.08
C LYS A 87 8.33 11.55 -9.08
N LYS A 88 9.11 11.69 -8.00
CA LYS A 88 9.24 10.64 -6.96
C LYS A 88 7.92 10.33 -6.27
N LEU A 89 7.16 11.36 -5.90
CA LEU A 89 5.86 11.19 -5.26
C LEU A 89 4.87 10.49 -6.21
N ARG A 90 4.86 10.85 -7.50
CA ARG A 90 4.02 10.18 -8.51
C ARG A 90 4.42 8.73 -8.76
N GLU A 91 5.71 8.42 -8.77
CA GLU A 91 6.21 7.06 -8.86
C GLU A 91 5.75 6.23 -7.65
N ALA A 92 5.89 6.77 -6.44
CA ALA A 92 5.39 6.13 -5.22
C ALA A 92 3.86 5.91 -5.29
N THR A 93 3.07 6.92 -5.70
CA THR A 93 1.61 6.76 -5.86
C THR A 93 1.26 5.66 -6.86
N LYS A 94 1.97 5.55 -7.99
CA LYS A 94 1.73 4.49 -8.98
C LYS A 94 2.02 3.10 -8.42
N GLU A 95 3.12 2.93 -7.68
CA GLU A 95 3.45 1.65 -7.05
C GLU A 95 2.38 1.25 -6.02
N ILE A 96 1.91 2.20 -5.21
CA ILE A 96 0.86 1.95 -4.21
C ILE A 96 -0.46 1.58 -4.89
N TYR A 97 -0.77 2.20 -6.03
CA TYR A 97 -1.95 1.83 -6.82
C TYR A 97 -1.87 0.39 -7.34
N GLY A 98 -0.71 -0.05 -7.84
CA GLY A 98 -0.51 -1.44 -8.25
C GLY A 98 -0.65 -2.44 -7.11
N ASN A 99 -0.16 -2.07 -5.93
CA ASN A 99 -0.33 -2.84 -4.70
C ASN A 99 -1.80 -2.97 -4.30
N ASP A 100 -2.56 -1.87 -4.34
CA ASP A 100 -3.99 -1.86 -4.04
C ASP A 100 -4.80 -2.75 -4.99
N GLN A 101 -4.48 -2.72 -6.29
CA GLN A 101 -5.06 -3.62 -7.28
C GLN A 101 -4.75 -5.10 -6.98
N TYR A 102 -3.54 -5.40 -6.53
CA TYR A 102 -3.18 -6.76 -6.09
C TYR A 102 -4.01 -7.19 -4.87
N GLY A 103 -4.21 -6.30 -3.89
CA GLY A 103 -5.09 -6.53 -2.75
C GLY A 103 -6.54 -6.80 -3.17
N THR A 104 -7.04 -6.07 -4.16
CA THR A 104 -8.38 -6.27 -4.74
C THR A 104 -8.51 -7.65 -5.39
N LYS A 105 -7.54 -8.05 -6.21
CA LYS A 105 -7.53 -9.40 -6.82
C LYS A 105 -7.50 -10.51 -5.79
N LEU A 106 -6.76 -10.33 -4.70
CA LEU A 106 -6.74 -11.29 -3.60
C LEU A 106 -8.10 -11.36 -2.89
N ALA A 107 -8.73 -10.21 -2.64
CA ALA A 107 -10.09 -10.17 -2.08
C ALA A 107 -11.08 -10.89 -3.00
N GLU A 108 -11.09 -10.57 -4.28
CA GLU A 108 -11.95 -11.23 -5.27
C GLU A 108 -11.71 -12.74 -5.31
N THR A 109 -10.45 -13.18 -5.32
CA THR A 109 -10.11 -14.61 -5.33
C THR A 109 -10.54 -15.29 -4.03
N SER A 110 -10.42 -14.63 -2.88
CA SER A 110 -10.88 -15.17 -1.59
C SER A 110 -12.40 -15.34 -1.54
N VAL A 111 -13.15 -14.46 -2.22
CA VAL A 111 -14.61 -14.54 -2.35
C VAL A 111 -15.05 -15.53 -3.45
N ASN A 112 -14.26 -15.70 -4.52
CA ASN A 112 -14.63 -16.55 -5.66
C ASN A 112 -14.48 -18.06 -5.38
N ILE A 113 -13.86 -18.44 -4.27
CA ILE A 113 -13.91 -19.82 -3.76
C ILE A 113 -15.33 -20.14 -3.25
N ASP A 114 -16.11 -19.14 -2.82
CA ASP A 114 -17.50 -19.29 -2.40
C ASP A 114 -18.50 -19.30 -3.57
N ALA A 115 -18.06 -19.07 -4.82
CA ALA A 115 -18.94 -19.07 -6.00
C ALA A 115 -19.07 -20.45 -6.69
N LYS A 116 -18.49 -21.50 -6.11
CA LYS A 116 -18.79 -22.88 -6.48
C LYS A 116 -19.58 -23.53 -5.35
N GLU A 117 -20.83 -23.84 -5.69
CA GLU A 117 -21.78 -24.66 -4.93
C GLU A 117 -21.16 -25.91 -4.29
#